data_AF-A0A7W6P6V8-F1
#
_entry.id   AF-A0A7W6P6V8-F1
#
_cell.length_a   1.000
_cell.length_b   1.000
_cell.length_c   1.000
_cell.angle_alpha   90.00
_cell.angle_beta   90.00
_cell.angle_gamma   90.00
#
_symmetry.space_group_name_H-M   'P 1'
#
loop_
_entity.id
_entity.type
_entity.pdbx_description
1 polymer ?
#
loop_
_entity_poly.entity_id
_entity_poly.type
_entity_poly.pdbx_seq_one_letter_code
_entity_poly.pdbx_strand_id
1 'polypeptide(L)'
;MDSLLDTLSKDHPLYALNIGQFETLMQEIMNKNMPAPVAQIEARNQSDELSITECIDYLKISETTLHRYKNNGVIPFYKAGRTIYFKRSEIDAALSSAPVKKKGNKI
;
A
#
# COMPACT_ATOMS: atom_id res chain seq x y z
N MET A 1 -42.40 -5.00 13.10
CA MET A 1 -41.02 -4.95 13.64
C MET A 1 -40.60 -3.50 13.55
N ASP A 2 -40.93 -2.73 14.58
CA ASP A 2 -40.59 -1.31 14.66
C ASP A 2 -39.08 -1.12 14.64
N SER A 3 -38.63 -0.24 13.75
CA SER A 3 -37.24 0.19 13.67
C SER A 3 -36.92 1.01 14.92
N LEU A 4 -35.93 0.57 15.70
CA LEU A 4 -35.44 1.24 16.91
C LEU A 4 -34.94 2.68 16.64
N LEU A 5 -34.74 3.04 15.37
CA LEU A 5 -34.32 4.36 14.91
C LEU A 5 -35.49 5.33 14.69
N ASP A 6 -36.73 4.86 14.58
CA ASP A 6 -37.90 5.75 14.38
C ASP A 6 -38.30 6.46 15.68
N THR A 7 -37.92 5.89 16.82
CA THR A 7 -38.11 6.46 18.16
C THR A 7 -36.98 7.38 18.63
N LEU A 8 -35.86 7.46 17.89
CA LEU A 8 -34.70 8.28 18.25
C LEU A 8 -34.79 9.68 17.60
N SER A 9 -35.70 10.51 18.11
CA SER A 9 -35.72 11.95 17.84
C SER A 9 -34.57 12.67 18.56
N LYS A 10 -34.12 13.79 17.99
CA LYS A 10 -32.86 14.53 18.26
C LYS A 10 -32.63 14.96 19.73
N ASP A 11 -33.68 14.94 20.54
CA ASP A 11 -33.69 15.42 21.93
C ASP A 11 -33.94 14.32 22.98
N HIS A 12 -33.99 13.04 22.58
CA HIS A 12 -34.14 11.94 23.54
C HIS A 12 -32.78 11.59 24.16
N PRO A 13 -32.61 11.74 25.48
CA PRO A 13 -31.35 11.43 26.11
C PRO A 13 -31.07 9.92 26.07
N LEU A 14 -29.86 9.55 25.64
CA LEU A 14 -29.41 8.17 25.50
C LEU A 14 -29.08 7.56 26.88
N TYR A 15 -30.09 7.34 27.73
CA TYR A 15 -29.87 6.89 29.11
C TYR A 15 -29.69 5.37 29.28
N ALA A 16 -29.94 4.55 28.26
CA ALA A 16 -29.85 3.09 28.38
C ALA A 16 -29.34 2.42 27.09
N LEU A 17 -28.18 2.86 26.60
CA LEU A 17 -27.51 2.18 25.49
C LEU A 17 -26.60 1.07 26.05
N ASN A 18 -26.88 -0.18 25.73
CA ASN A 18 -25.97 -1.28 26.03
C ASN A 18 -24.72 -1.17 25.13
N ILE A 19 -23.57 -1.63 25.62
CA ILE A 19 -22.29 -1.65 24.91
C ILE A 19 -22.45 -2.24 23.50
N GLY A 20 -23.20 -3.34 23.34
CA GLY A 20 -23.44 -3.93 22.01
C GLY A 20 -24.29 -3.07 21.07
N GLN A 21 -25.22 -2.28 21.60
CA GLN A 21 -26.01 -1.33 20.79
C GLN A 21 -25.15 -0.14 20.37
N PHE A 22 -24.22 0.30 21.23
CA PHE A 22 -23.24 1.33 20.91
C PHE A 22 -22.29 0.89 19.79
N GLU A 23 -21.76 -0.34 19.85
CA GLU A 23 -20.90 -0.89 18.79
C GLU A 23 -21.60 -0.91 17.43
N THR A 24 -22.87 -1.30 17.41
CA THR A 24 -23.68 -1.34 16.19
C THR A 24 -23.86 0.05 15.59
N LEU A 25 -24.18 1.06 16.41
CA LEU A 25 -24.32 2.44 15.95
C LEU A 25 -22.99 3.01 15.44
N MET A 26 -21.88 2.71 16.13
CA MET A 26 -20.55 3.15 15.71
C MET A 26 -20.15 2.52 14.37
N GLN A 27 -20.37 1.22 14.18
CA GLN A 27 -20.10 0.56 12.89
C GLN A 27 -20.94 1.14 11.76
N GLU A 28 -22.22 1.44 12.02
CA GLU A 28 -23.11 2.02 11.02
C GLU A 28 -22.70 3.45 10.63
N ILE A 29 -22.32 4.29 11.59
CA ILE A 29 -21.83 5.65 11.33
C ILE A 29 -20.51 5.61 10.58
N MET A 30 -19.59 4.71 10.94
CA MET A 30 -18.33 4.53 10.23
C MET A 30 -18.56 4.07 8.79
N ASN A 31 -19.42 3.08 8.55
CA ASN A 31 -19.73 2.61 7.19
C ASN A 31 -20.42 3.67 6.32
N LYS A 32 -21.23 4.56 6.90
CA LYS A 32 -21.90 5.64 6.17
C LYS A 32 -20.96 6.80 5.82
N ASN A 33 -19.96 7.08 6.66
CA ASN A 33 -19.08 8.25 6.51
C ASN A 33 -17.67 7.93 5.99
N MET A 34 -17.30 6.65 5.91
CA MET A 34 -16.02 6.22 5.34
C MET A 34 -16.23 5.82 3.88
N PRO A 35 -15.40 6.29 2.92
CA PRO A 35 -15.33 5.64 1.62
C PRO A 35 -14.91 4.19 1.85
N ALA A 36 -15.57 3.26 1.14
CA ALA A 36 -15.45 1.81 1.28
C ALA A 36 -14.05 1.33 1.75
N PRO A 37 -14.01 0.39 2.70
CA PRO A 37 -12.82 0.05 3.46
C PRO A 37 -11.75 -0.52 2.52
N VAL A 38 -10.57 0.11 2.47
CA VAL A 38 -9.23 -0.42 2.07
C VAL A 38 -9.07 -1.14 0.71
N ALA A 39 -10.11 -1.70 0.09
CA ALA A 39 -10.07 -2.38 -1.20
C ALA A 39 -9.77 -1.44 -2.36
N GLN A 40 -10.08 -0.15 -2.22
CA GLN A 40 -9.71 0.86 -3.23
C GLN A 40 -8.26 1.32 -3.12
N ILE A 41 -7.59 1.08 -1.97
CA ILE A 41 -6.15 1.34 -1.83
C ILE A 41 -5.38 0.26 -2.58
N GLU A 42 -5.77 -1.01 -2.41
CA GLU A 42 -5.21 -2.16 -3.15
C GLU A 42 -5.44 -2.06 -4.67
N ALA A 43 -6.61 -1.59 -5.11
CA ALA A 43 -6.94 -1.47 -6.53
C ALA A 43 -6.18 -0.37 -7.29
N ARG A 44 -5.69 0.67 -6.60
CA ARG A 44 -4.83 1.71 -7.18
C ARG A 44 -3.36 1.31 -7.27
N ASN A 45 -2.94 0.28 -6.53
CA ASN A 45 -1.57 -0.24 -6.51
C ASN A 45 -1.28 -1.26 -7.63
N GLN A 46 -2.15 -1.36 -8.65
CA GLN A 46 -1.88 -2.13 -9.87
C GLN A 46 -1.07 -1.35 -10.91
N SER A 47 -0.54 -0.17 -10.58
CA SER A 47 0.51 0.43 -11.39
C SER A 47 1.76 -0.44 -11.26
N ASP A 48 2.28 -0.95 -12.38
CA ASP A 48 3.54 -1.72 -12.47
C ASP A 48 4.79 -0.90 -12.04
N GLU A 49 4.57 0.31 -11.52
CA GLU A 49 5.54 1.29 -11.09
C GLU A 49 5.78 1.17 -9.58
N LEU A 50 7.03 0.95 -9.22
CA LEU A 50 7.51 0.88 -7.85
C LEU A 50 8.38 2.10 -7.54
N SER A 51 8.17 2.68 -6.38
CA SER A 51 9.06 3.68 -5.79
C SER A 51 10.37 3.04 -5.31
N ILE A 52 11.34 3.87 -4.93
CA ILE A 52 12.63 3.41 -4.37
C ILE A 52 12.42 2.47 -3.17
N THR A 53 11.53 2.83 -2.25
CA THR A 53 11.25 2.02 -1.04
C THR A 53 10.63 0.68 -1.40
N GLU A 54 9.64 0.67 -2.31
CA GLU A 54 9.01 -0.57 -2.74
C GLU A 54 9.97 -1.47 -3.54
N CYS A 55 10.90 -0.89 -4.30
CA CYS A 55 11.95 -1.64 -4.97
C CYS A 55 12.92 -2.31 -3.99
N ILE A 56 13.30 -1.62 -2.91
CA ILE A 56 14.16 -2.17 -1.85
C ILE A 56 13.47 -3.37 -1.20
N ASP A 57 12.19 -3.22 -0.86
CA ASP A 57 11.39 -4.29 -0.24
C ASP A 57 11.17 -5.46 -1.21
N TYR A 58 10.95 -5.18 -2.49
CA TYR A 58 10.76 -6.18 -3.53
C TYR A 58 12.03 -7.01 -3.79
N LEU A 59 13.17 -6.34 -3.99
CA LEU A 59 14.47 -6.98 -4.28
C LEU A 59 15.18 -7.50 -3.03
N LYS A 60 14.72 -7.11 -1.83
CA LYS A 60 15.36 -7.38 -0.53
C LYS A 60 16.83 -6.96 -0.49
N ILE A 61 17.12 -5.77 -1.00
CA ILE A 61 18.47 -5.17 -1.03
C ILE A 61 18.53 -3.89 -0.20
N SER A 62 19.72 -3.44 0.16
CA SER A 62 19.88 -2.12 0.79
C SER A 62 19.66 -0.98 -0.21
N GLU A 63 19.25 0.19 0.29
CA GLU A 63 19.15 1.42 -0.50
C GLU A 63 20.46 1.77 -1.22
N THR A 64 21.59 1.59 -0.55
CA THR A 64 22.93 1.78 -1.12
C THR A 64 23.20 0.85 -2.31
N THR A 65 22.68 -0.38 -2.28
CA THR A 65 22.81 -1.34 -3.37
C THR A 65 21.92 -0.96 -4.54
N LEU A 66 20.68 -0.53 -4.27
CA LEU A 66 19.77 -0.05 -5.31
C LEU A 66 20.34 1.17 -6.04
N HIS A 67 20.93 2.14 -5.33
CA HIS A 67 21.62 3.27 -5.94
C HIS A 67 22.82 2.84 -6.80
N ARG A 68 23.59 1.84 -6.38
CA ARG A 68 24.68 1.29 -7.20
C ARG A 68 24.14 0.63 -8.46
N TYR A 69 23.06 -0.15 -8.37
CA TYR A 69 22.44 -0.79 -9.53
C TYR A 69 21.90 0.22 -10.53
N LYS A 70 21.24 1.26 -10.02
CA LYS A 70 20.81 2.41 -10.82
C LYS A 70 21.98 3.10 -11.53
N ASN A 71 23.04 3.46 -10.79
CA ASN A 71 24.16 4.20 -11.35
C ASN A 71 25.01 3.38 -12.32
N ASN A 72 25.09 2.07 -12.13
CA ASN A 72 25.79 1.14 -13.02
C ASN A 72 24.95 0.73 -14.24
N GLY A 73 23.70 1.19 -14.36
CA GLY A 73 22.80 0.82 -15.46
C GLY A 73 22.33 -0.64 -15.43
N VAL A 74 22.37 -1.29 -14.26
CA VAL A 74 21.93 -2.68 -14.09
C VAL A 74 20.40 -2.78 -14.09
N ILE A 75 19.71 -1.78 -13.53
CA ILE A 75 18.26 -1.74 -13.45
C ILE A 75 17.75 -0.49 -14.18
N PRO A 76 16.82 -0.60 -15.13
CA PRO A 76 16.16 0.53 -15.77
C PRO A 76 15.40 1.39 -14.76
N PHE A 77 15.54 2.71 -14.86
CA PHE A 77 14.85 3.66 -13.98
C PHE A 77 14.20 4.77 -14.79
N TYR A 78 13.07 5.27 -14.29
CA TYR A 78 12.33 6.36 -14.89
C TYR A 78 12.22 7.52 -13.93
N LYS A 79 12.20 8.74 -14.46
CA LYS A 79 12.10 9.97 -13.68
C LYS A 79 10.86 10.74 -14.11
N ALA A 80 9.90 10.87 -13.20
CA ALA A 80 8.74 11.75 -13.34
C ALA A 80 8.97 12.98 -12.46
N GLY A 81 9.40 14.09 -13.07
CA GLY A 81 9.68 15.33 -12.35
C GLY A 81 10.80 15.17 -11.31
N ARG A 82 10.45 15.22 -10.02
CA ARG A 82 11.39 15.07 -8.89
C ARG A 82 11.45 13.64 -8.34
N THR A 83 10.54 12.76 -8.76
CA THR A 83 10.41 11.39 -8.25
C THR A 83 11.00 10.39 -9.25
N ILE A 84 11.61 9.33 -8.72
CA ILE A 84 12.16 8.23 -9.50
C ILE A 84 11.30 6.99 -9.21
N TYR A 85 10.94 6.28 -10.27
CA TYR A 85 10.17 5.05 -10.21
C TYR A 85 10.79 4.00 -11.13
N PHE A 86 10.42 2.74 -10.89
CA PHE A 86 10.93 1.58 -11.59
C PHE A 86 9.77 0.70 -12.03
N LYS A 87 9.88 0.05 -13.19
CA LYS A 87 8.87 -0.92 -13.61
C LYS A 87 9.24 -2.32 -13.16
N ARG A 88 8.35 -3.04 -12.49
CA ARG A 88 8.63 -4.39 -11.99
C ARG A 88 9.01 -5.35 -13.13
N SER A 89 8.25 -5.33 -14.22
CA SER A 89 8.52 -6.16 -15.41
C SER A 89 9.95 -5.98 -15.96
N GLU A 90 10.46 -4.76 -15.93
CA GLU A 90 11.80 -4.44 -16.45
C GLU A 90 12.92 -4.78 -15.46
N ILE A 91 12.65 -4.65 -14.16
CA ILE A 91 13.58 -5.12 -13.11
C ILE A 91 13.83 -6.62 -13.29
N ASP A 92 12.77 -7.41 -13.42
CA ASP A 92 12.87 -8.87 -13.56
C ASP A 92 13.60 -9.26 -14.86
N ALA A 93 13.32 -8.56 -15.97
CA ALA A 93 14.04 -8.73 -17.24
C ALA A 93 15.53 -8.37 -17.13
N ALA A 94 15.86 -7.31 -16.39
CA ALA A 94 17.23 -6.87 -16.20
C ALA A 94 18.02 -7.83 -15.30
N LEU A 95 17.42 -8.36 -14.23
CA LEU A 95 18.07 -9.36 -13.37
C LEU A 95 18.26 -10.71 -14.07
N SER A 96 17.34 -11.10 -14.96
CA SER A 96 17.44 -12.36 -15.72
C SER A 96 18.44 -12.28 -16.88
N SER A 97 18.59 -11.10 -17.50
CA SER A 97 19.53 -10.88 -18.61
C SER A 97 20.93 -10.45 -18.18
N ALA A 98 21.08 -9.89 -16.97
CA ALA A 98 22.39 -9.50 -16.48
C ALA A 98 23.27 -10.74 -16.23
N PRO A 99 24.50 -10.80 -16.78
CA PRO A 99 25.43 -11.85 -16.43
C PRO A 99 25.76 -11.72 -14.95
N VAL A 100 25.31 -12.70 -14.14
CA VAL A 100 25.58 -12.78 -12.70
C VAL A 100 27.09 -12.79 -12.49
N LYS A 101 27.68 -11.62 -12.24
CA LYS A 101 29.09 -11.49 -11.87
C LYS A 101 29.24 -11.98 -10.43
N LYS A 102 29.37 -13.30 -10.26
CA LYS A 102 29.72 -13.92 -8.97
C LYS A 102 31.06 -13.35 -8.52
N LYS A 103 31.05 -12.44 -7.54
CA LYS A 103 32.29 -12.06 -6.84
C LYS A 103 32.68 -13.25 -5.97
N GLY A 104 33.74 -13.94 -6.39
CA GLY A 104 34.30 -15.08 -5.68
C GLY A 104 34.62 -14.75 -4.23
N ASN A 105 34.38 -15.73 -3.36
CA ASN A 105 34.73 -15.70 -1.96
C ASN A 105 36.27 -15.51 -1.85
N LYS A 106 36.73 -14.49 -1.13
CA LYS A 106 38.14 -14.45 -0.71
C LYS A 106 38.28 -15.40 0.46
N ILE A 107 39.07 -16.44 0.25
CA ILE A 107 39.56 -17.39 1.25
C ILE A 107 40.56 -16.67 2.16
#